data_AF-A0A329R584-F1
#
_entry.id   AF-A0A329R584-F1
#
_cell.length_a   1.000
_cell.length_b   1.000
_cell.length_c   1.000
_cell.angle_alpha   90.00
_cell.angle_beta   90.00
_cell.angle_gamma   90.00
#
_symmetry.space_group_name_H-M   'P 1'
#
loop_
_entity.id
_entity.type
_entity.pdbx_description
1 polymer ?
#
loop_
_entity_poly.entity_id
_entity_poly.type
_entity_poly.pdbx_seq_one_letter_code
_entity_poly.pdbx_strand_id
1 'polypeptide(L)'
;MIKFHMLKSLNDLLLANESAVASFEGLPQQCEYPHLVLDSLLQNNLIRRKMEGYNHDVLQETVDQEHLLNDEQRSVYSMIINAAENPTPGNTLFFIDGPGGTGKSTLLKHILAKVRLSG
;
A
#
# COMPACT_ATOMS: atom_id res chain seq x y z
N MET A 1 4.86 -23.50 11.12
CA MET A 1 5.33 -22.34 10.33
C MET A 1 5.88 -22.75 8.96
N ILE A 2 7.01 -23.46 8.84
CA ILE A 2 7.65 -23.78 7.55
C ILE A 2 6.70 -24.48 6.56
N LYS A 3 5.96 -25.49 7.03
CA LYS A 3 4.96 -26.21 6.21
C LYS A 3 3.89 -25.30 5.61
N PHE A 4 3.40 -24.32 6.36
CA PHE A 4 2.38 -23.38 5.91
C PHE A 4 2.95 -22.40 4.85
N HIS A 5 4.16 -21.89 5.04
CA HIS A 5 4.80 -21.03 4.04
C HIS A 5 5.07 -21.75 2.72
N MET A 6 5.50 -23.02 2.78
CA MET A 6 5.63 -23.86 1.58
C MET A 6 4.29 -24.10 0.91
N LEU A 7 3.25 -24.44 1.68
CA LEU A 7 1.90 -24.62 1.17
C LEU A 7 1.33 -23.36 0.51
N LYS A 8 1.55 -22.19 1.11
CA LYS A 8 1.16 -20.89 0.54
C LYS A 8 1.88 -20.62 -0.78
N SER A 9 3.21 -20.78 -0.79
CA SER A 9 4.03 -20.56 -2.00
C SER A 9 3.65 -21.52 -3.14
N LEU A 10 3.36 -22.78 -2.79
CA LEU A 10 2.86 -23.77 -3.75
C LEU A 10 1.49 -23.38 -4.31
N ASN A 11 0.57 -22.94 -3.45
CA ASN A 11 -0.74 -22.49 -3.88
C ASN A 11 -0.66 -21.25 -4.78
N ASP A 12 0.21 -20.29 -4.46
CA ASP A 12 0.42 -19.10 -5.29
C ASP A 12 0.94 -19.47 -6.68
N LEU A 13 1.85 -20.46 -6.77
CA LEU A 13 2.36 -20.97 -8.05
C LEU A 13 1.30 -21.74 -8.84
N LEU A 14 0.45 -22.52 -8.18
CA LEU A 14 -0.65 -23.23 -8.82
C LEU A 14 -1.70 -22.27 -9.35
N LEU A 15 -2.06 -21.23 -8.58
CA LEU A 15 -3.01 -20.20 -9.01
C LEU A 15 -2.52 -19.44 -10.24
N ALA A 16 -1.22 -19.20 -10.34
CA ALA A 16 -0.61 -18.61 -11.54
C ALA A 16 -0.73 -19.51 -12.79
N ASN A 17 -1.03 -20.81 -12.61
CA ASN A 17 -1.26 -21.79 -13.66
C ASN A 17 -2.71 -22.29 -13.67
N GLU A 18 -3.66 -21.47 -13.20
CA GLU A 18 -5.11 -21.74 -13.18
C GLU A 18 -5.52 -23.01 -12.39
N SER A 19 -4.66 -23.45 -11.48
CA SER A 19 -4.89 -24.59 -10.59
C SER A 19 -4.94 -24.13 -9.13
N ALA A 20 -5.38 -24.99 -8.23
CA ALA A 20 -5.33 -24.71 -6.79
C ALA A 20 -4.84 -25.93 -6.02
N VAL A 21 -4.34 -25.74 -4.79
CA VAL A 21 -4.03 -26.89 -3.91
C VAL A 21 -5.28 -27.71 -3.60
N ALA A 22 -6.47 -27.10 -3.63
CA ALA A 22 -7.75 -27.78 -3.49
C ALA A 22 -8.02 -28.82 -4.59
N SER A 23 -7.33 -28.72 -5.73
CA SER A 23 -7.47 -29.64 -6.87
C SER A 23 -6.68 -30.95 -6.70
N PHE A 24 -5.87 -31.07 -5.66
CA PHE A 24 -5.01 -32.25 -5.42
C PHE A 24 -5.43 -32.97 -4.14
N GLU A 25 -5.92 -34.20 -4.28
CA GLU A 25 -6.19 -35.07 -3.13
C GLU A 25 -4.89 -35.46 -2.42
N GLY A 26 -4.91 -35.37 -1.08
CA GLY A 26 -3.78 -35.72 -0.22
C GLY A 26 -2.81 -34.58 0.08
N LEU A 27 -2.97 -33.40 -0.54
CA LEU A 27 -2.27 -32.19 -0.10
C LEU A 27 -3.00 -31.50 1.06
N PRO A 28 -2.27 -31.00 2.06
CA PRO A 28 -2.87 -30.23 3.14
C PRO A 28 -3.46 -28.93 2.60
N GLN A 29 -4.66 -28.59 3.06
CA GLN A 29 -5.37 -27.39 2.65
C GLN A 29 -5.05 -26.21 3.58
N GLN A 30 -5.16 -24.99 3.06
CA GLN A 30 -4.92 -23.79 3.87
C GLN A 30 -5.91 -23.65 5.03
N CYS A 31 -7.14 -24.17 4.88
CA CYS A 31 -8.14 -24.20 5.94
C CYS A 31 -7.76 -25.08 7.14
N GLU A 32 -6.76 -25.96 7.00
CA GLU A 32 -6.20 -26.73 8.11
C GLU A 32 -5.26 -25.90 9.00
N TYR A 33 -4.89 -24.69 8.55
CA TYR A 33 -4.03 -23.76 9.27
C TYR A 33 -4.69 -22.38 9.50
N PRO A 34 -5.88 -22.32 10.11
CA PRO A 34 -6.69 -21.10 10.17
C PRO A 34 -5.95 -19.92 10.85
N HIS A 35 -5.21 -20.19 11.94
CA HIS A 35 -4.41 -19.16 12.61
C HIS A 35 -3.27 -18.62 11.74
N LEU A 36 -2.60 -19.49 10.97
CA LEU A 36 -1.49 -19.06 10.11
C LEU A 36 -1.98 -18.36 8.84
N VAL A 37 -3.15 -18.74 8.33
CA VAL A 37 -3.86 -18.01 7.27
C VAL A 37 -4.20 -16.61 7.75
N LEU A 38 -4.81 -16.50 8.93
CA LEU A 38 -5.13 -15.21 9.53
C LEU A 38 -3.86 -14.37 9.75
N ASP A 39 -2.82 -14.93 10.35
CA ASP A 39 -1.54 -14.24 10.55
C ASP A 39 -0.93 -13.79 9.23
N SER A 40 -0.97 -14.61 8.19
CA SER A 40 -0.49 -14.27 6.85
C SER A 40 -1.33 -13.18 6.17
N LEU A 41 -2.64 -13.19 6.36
CA LEU A 41 -3.54 -12.13 5.88
C LEU A 41 -3.33 -10.82 6.64
N LEU A 42 -3.03 -10.89 7.94
CA LEU A 42 -2.64 -9.74 8.76
C LEU A 42 -1.22 -9.25 8.43
N GLN A 43 -0.34 -10.14 7.99
CA GLN A 43 0.98 -9.77 7.45
C GLN A 43 0.90 -9.12 6.06
N ASN A 44 -0.24 -9.21 5.35
CA ASN A 44 -0.50 -8.31 4.22
C ASN A 44 -0.65 -6.89 4.77
N ASN A 45 0.48 -6.18 4.83
CA ASN A 45 0.59 -4.79 5.31
C ASN A 45 -0.47 -3.86 4.71
N LEU A 46 -0.93 -4.12 3.48
CA LEU A 46 -1.97 -3.32 2.82
C LEU A 46 -3.37 -3.52 3.44
N ILE A 47 -3.76 -4.77 3.73
CA ILE A 47 -5.07 -5.09 4.32
C ILE A 47 -5.06 -4.64 5.79
N ARG A 48 -4.00 -4.99 6.52
CA ARG A 48 -3.84 -4.58 7.93
C ARG A 48 -3.82 -3.07 8.11
N ARG A 49 -3.08 -2.29 7.32
CA ARG A 49 -3.09 -0.81 7.41
C ARG A 49 -4.45 -0.20 7.05
N LYS A 50 -5.24 -0.84 6.18
CA LYS A 50 -6.61 -0.43 5.91
C LYS A 50 -7.56 -0.76 7.07
N MET A 51 -7.35 -1.87 7.78
CA MET A 51 -8.23 -2.31 8.88
C MET A 51 -7.88 -1.69 10.25
N GLU A 52 -6.60 -1.57 10.58
CA GLU A 52 -6.11 -0.97 11.83
C GLU A 52 -6.02 0.57 11.75
N GLY A 53 -6.14 1.13 10.55
CA GLY A 53 -5.93 2.54 10.29
C GLY A 53 -4.46 2.93 10.22
N TYR A 54 -4.20 4.11 9.66
CA TYR A 54 -2.88 4.73 9.73
C TYR A 54 -2.73 5.44 11.08
N ASN A 55 -1.50 5.51 11.61
CA ASN A 55 -1.23 6.33 12.79
C ASN A 55 -1.43 7.81 12.43
N HIS A 56 -2.56 8.36 12.86
CA HIS A 56 -2.99 9.71 12.50
C HIS A 56 -2.02 10.78 13.02
N ASP A 57 -1.39 10.58 14.18
CA ASP A 57 -0.41 11.52 14.73
C ASP A 57 0.83 11.62 13.84
N VAL A 58 1.33 10.48 13.35
CA VAL A 58 2.49 10.43 12.43
C VAL A 58 2.15 11.06 11.07
N LEU A 59 0.93 10.85 10.59
CA LEU A 59 0.47 11.49 9.36
C LEU A 59 0.34 13.00 9.54
N GLN A 60 -0.23 13.45 10.66
CA GLN A 60 -0.41 14.86 10.98
C GLN A 60 0.95 15.57 11.13
N GLU A 61 1.90 14.98 11.85
CA GLU A 61 3.27 15.50 11.95
C GLU A 61 3.91 15.67 10.57
N THR A 62 3.68 14.71 9.67
CA THR A 62 4.18 14.80 8.29
C THR A 62 3.52 15.94 7.51
N VAL A 63 2.22 16.20 7.72
CA VAL A 63 1.53 17.34 7.09
C VAL A 63 1.95 18.67 7.69
N ASP A 64 2.20 18.75 8.99
CA ASP A 64 2.67 19.98 9.66
C ASP A 64 4.07 20.40 9.16
N GLN A 65 4.85 19.44 8.67
CA GLN A 65 6.14 19.63 8.02
C GLN A 65 6.05 20.09 6.55
N GLU A 66 4.86 20.36 6.01
CA GLU A 66 4.69 20.83 4.63
C GLU A 66 5.48 22.12 4.34
N HIS A 67 5.74 22.96 5.34
CA HIS A 67 6.58 24.16 5.21
C HIS A 67 8.04 23.86 4.78
N LEU A 68 8.51 22.61 4.94
CA LEU A 68 9.85 22.17 4.54
C LEU A 68 9.97 21.84 3.04
N LEU A 69 8.84 21.75 2.32
CA LEU A 69 8.85 21.58 0.87
C LEU A 69 9.34 22.87 0.20
N ASN A 70 10.27 22.72 -0.75
CA ASN A 70 10.69 23.83 -1.61
C ASN A 70 9.56 24.24 -2.57
N ASP A 71 9.71 25.37 -3.26
CA ASP A 71 8.66 25.95 -4.09
C ASP A 71 8.17 25.02 -5.22
N GLU A 72 9.09 24.28 -5.85
CA GLU A 72 8.77 23.33 -6.91
C GLU A 72 7.99 22.14 -6.38
N GLN A 73 8.48 21.53 -5.29
CA GLN A 73 7.80 20.43 -4.60
C GLN A 73 6.43 20.85 -4.08
N ARG A 74 6.30 22.08 -3.56
CA ARG A 74 5.04 22.66 -3.08
C ARG A 74 4.05 22.82 -4.23
N SER A 75 4.50 23.29 -5.39
CA SER A 75 3.65 23.41 -6.58
C SER A 75 3.07 22.05 -7.00
N VAL A 76 3.93 21.02 -7.08
CA VAL A 76 3.50 19.64 -7.41
C VAL A 76 2.57 19.08 -6.34
N TYR A 77 2.90 19.27 -5.06
CA TYR A 77 2.05 18.86 -3.95
C TYR A 77 0.65 19.47 -4.06
N SER A 78 0.53 20.80 -4.17
CA SER A 78 -0.76 21.49 -4.25
C SER A 78 -1.57 21.04 -5.47
N MET A 79 -0.94 20.81 -6.62
CA MET A 79 -1.61 20.30 -7.82
C MET A 79 -2.25 18.93 -7.57
N ILE A 80 -1.50 18.00 -6.97
CA ILE A 80 -1.96 16.63 -6.72
C ILE A 80 -3.03 16.60 -5.62
N ILE A 81 -2.85 17.35 -4.53
CA ILE A 81 -3.85 17.43 -3.45
C ILE A 81 -5.16 18.02 -3.97
N ASN A 82 -5.10 19.11 -4.74
CA ASN A 82 -6.30 19.68 -5.34
C ASN A 82 -7.03 18.70 -6.27
N ALA A 83 -6.29 17.92 -7.05
CA ALA A 83 -6.89 16.89 -7.92
C ALA A 83 -7.52 15.74 -7.12
N ALA A 84 -6.94 15.39 -5.97
CA ALA A 84 -7.49 14.38 -5.08
C ALA A 84 -8.77 14.85 -4.37
N GLU A 85 -8.80 16.12 -3.94
CA GLU A 85 -9.96 16.74 -3.28
C GLU A 85 -11.08 17.09 -4.27
N ASN A 86 -10.73 17.42 -5.52
CA ASN A 86 -11.66 17.79 -6.59
C ASN A 86 -11.51 16.87 -7.82
N PRO A 87 -11.96 15.61 -7.74
CA PRO A 87 -11.75 14.64 -8.80
C PRO A 87 -12.51 15.02 -10.08
N THR A 88 -11.78 15.14 -11.18
CA THR A 88 -12.33 15.37 -12.53
C THR A 88 -11.99 14.18 -13.45
N PRO A 89 -12.89 13.79 -14.37
CA PRO A 89 -12.62 12.70 -15.30
C PRO A 89 -11.34 12.97 -16.09
N GLY A 90 -10.37 12.05 -16.03
CA GLY A 90 -9.08 12.15 -16.73
C GLY A 90 -7.93 12.75 -15.92
N ASN A 91 -8.18 13.28 -14.72
CA ASN A 91 -7.14 13.86 -13.85
C ASN A 91 -6.77 12.95 -12.67
N THR A 92 -6.54 11.66 -12.95
CA THR A 92 -6.31 10.62 -11.93
C THR A 92 -4.90 10.04 -11.91
N LEU A 93 -4.06 10.39 -12.90
CA LEU A 93 -2.71 9.86 -13.05
C LEU A 93 -1.68 10.98 -13.14
N PHE A 94 -0.67 10.92 -12.29
CA PHE A 94 0.42 11.89 -12.20
C PHE A 94 1.77 11.20 -12.31
N PHE A 95 2.71 11.85 -13.01
CA PHE A 95 4.11 11.45 -13.05
C PHE A 95 4.93 12.54 -12.35
N ILE A 96 5.69 12.16 -11.32
CA ILE A 96 6.62 13.04 -10.63
C ILE A 96 8.01 12.72 -11.14
N ASP A 97 8.50 13.50 -12.09
CA ASP A 97 9.87 13.38 -12.61
C ASP A 97 10.81 14.35 -11.89
N GLY A 98 12.06 13.93 -11.73
CA GLY A 98 13.10 14.77 -11.16
C GLY A 98 14.43 14.02 -11.05
N PRO A 99 15.56 14.72 -11.13
CA PRO A 99 16.89 14.12 -10.97
C PRO A 99 17.06 13.31 -9.67
N GLY A 100 18.04 12.42 -9.63
CA GLY A 100 18.42 11.73 -8.39
C GLY A 100 18.73 12.74 -7.28
N GLY A 101 18.24 12.50 -6.06
CA GLY A 101 18.51 13.37 -4.90
C GLY A 101 17.57 14.57 -4.71
N THR A 102 16.59 14.83 -5.59
CA THR A 102 15.67 15.99 -5.46
C THR A 102 14.54 15.83 -4.44
N GLY A 103 14.63 14.86 -3.53
CA GLY A 103 13.63 14.69 -2.47
C GLY A 103 12.26 14.19 -2.95
N LYS A 104 12.14 13.56 -4.13
CA LYS A 104 10.86 12.99 -4.64
C LYS A 104 10.17 12.07 -3.63
N SER A 105 10.91 11.23 -2.92
CA SER A 105 10.36 10.36 -1.87
C SER A 105 9.78 11.15 -0.70
N THR A 106 10.40 12.27 -0.33
CA THR A 106 9.90 13.20 0.69
C THR A 106 8.60 13.84 0.23
N LEU A 107 8.53 14.31 -1.02
CA LEU A 107 7.32 14.86 -1.61
C LEU A 107 6.18 13.82 -1.63
N LEU A 108 6.46 12.60 -2.08
CA LEU A 108 5.48 11.51 -2.09
C LEU A 108 4.98 11.18 -0.68
N LYS A 109 5.86 11.21 0.33
CA LYS A 109 5.48 11.01 1.74
C LYS A 109 4.43 12.04 2.18
N HIS A 110 4.64 13.33 1.87
CA HIS A 110 3.69 14.40 2.23
C HIS A 110 2.36 14.24 1.51
N ILE A 111 2.37 13.97 0.20
CA ILE A 111 1.15 13.75 -0.60
C ILE A 111 0.33 12.60 0.01
N LEU A 112 0.99 11.46 0.25
CA LEU A 112 0.33 10.29 0.80
C LEU A 112 -0.19 10.51 2.22
N ALA A 113 0.50 11.32 3.04
CA ALA A 113 0.02 11.65 4.38
C ALA A 113 -1.26 12.48 4.32
N LYS A 114 -1.27 13.54 3.51
CA LYS A 114 -2.44 14.40 3.34
C LYS A 114 -3.66 13.65 2.79
N VAL A 115 -3.49 12.88 1.72
CA VAL A 115 -4.59 12.11 1.11
C VAL A 115 -5.20 11.09 2.09
N ARG A 116 -4.37 10.46 2.94
CA ARG A 116 -4.85 9.49 3.95
C ARG A 116 -5.50 10.13 5.17
N LEU A 117 -5.24 11.40 5.44
CA LEU A 117 -5.93 12.17 6.48
C LEU A 117 -7.27 12.71 5.99
N SER A 118 -7.37 13.07 4.71
CA SER A 118 -8.57 13.66 4.12
C SER A 118 -9.65 12.65 3.70
N GLY A 119 -9.34 11.35 3.64
CA GLY A 119 -10.26 10.29 3.19
C GLY A 119 -10.55 9.26 4.26
#